data_AF-A0A7J8XNV5-F1
#
_entry.id   AF-A0A7J8XNV5-F1
#
_cell.length_a   1.000
_cell.length_b   1.000
_cell.length_c   1.000
_cell.angle_alpha   90.00
_cell.angle_beta   90.00
_cell.angle_gamma   90.00
#
_symmetry.space_group_name_H-M   'P 1'
#
loop_
_entity.id
_entity.type
_entity.pdbx_description
1 polymer ?
#
loop_
_entity_poly.entity_id
_entity_poly.type
_entity_poly.pdbx_seq_one_letter_code
_entity_poly.pdbx_strand_id
1 'polypeptide(L)'
;MQGFPFYDKEMRIQYAKTKSDIIAKADGTFVPREKRKRHEEKGGKKRKEQLDPNQVSAGLNPAYVGAYGATPPLSQLPYLGARPIVPEAPAPPNNILFVQNLPHDATTMMLQMLFNQYPGLKDVRTVETKPGIAFVEYENEMQSTVAMQALQGFKIQQNQMLITYAKK
;
A
#
# COMPACT_ATOMS: atom_id res chain seq x y z
N MET A 1 -6.64 -1.47 30.76
CA MET A 1 -6.81 -1.37 29.28
C MET A 1 -6.59 -2.70 28.55
N GLN A 2 -6.00 -3.73 29.18
CA GLN A 2 -5.95 -5.09 28.62
C GLN A 2 -7.36 -5.71 28.58
N GLY A 3 -7.69 -6.43 27.50
CA GLY A 3 -8.96 -7.15 27.38
C GLY A 3 -10.16 -6.29 26.96
N PHE A 4 -9.94 -5.05 26.52
CA PHE A 4 -11.02 -4.22 25.98
C PHE A 4 -11.54 -4.83 24.67
N PRO A 5 -12.86 -5.05 24.51
CA PRO A 5 -13.42 -5.58 23.27
C PRO A 5 -13.22 -4.60 22.12
N PHE A 6 -12.55 -5.05 21.06
CA PHE A 6 -12.34 -4.30 19.83
C PHE A 6 -12.79 -5.17 18.65
N TYR A 7 -13.88 -4.78 18.00
CA TYR A 7 -14.53 -5.57 16.95
C TYR A 7 -14.74 -7.04 17.37
N ASP A 8 -15.38 -7.23 18.53
CA ASP A 8 -15.72 -8.54 19.10
C ASP A 8 -14.51 -9.45 19.40
N LYS A 9 -13.29 -8.87 19.42
CA LYS A 9 -12.06 -9.55 19.84
C LYS A 9 -11.40 -8.80 21.00
N GLU A 10 -10.92 -9.55 21.98
CA GLU A 10 -10.22 -8.96 23.13
C GLU A 10 -8.90 -8.32 22.70
N MET A 11 -8.74 -7.03 22.97
CA MET A 11 -7.50 -6.31 22.71
C MET A 11 -6.39 -6.81 23.65
N ARG A 12 -5.32 -7.35 23.06
CA ARG A 12 -4.08 -7.72 23.76
C ARG A 12 -3.00 -6.68 23.50
N ILE A 13 -2.64 -5.93 24.54
CA ILE A 13 -1.59 -4.92 24.51
C ILE A 13 -0.28 -5.60 24.90
N GLN A 14 0.76 -5.44 24.08
CA GLN A 14 2.13 -5.79 24.43
C GLN A 14 2.97 -4.51 24.51
N TYR A 15 3.74 -4.37 25.59
CA TYR A 15 4.66 -3.26 25.71
C TYR A 15 5.90 -3.49 24.85
N ALA A 16 6.38 -2.40 24.26
CA ALA A 16 7.66 -2.41 23.56
C ALA A 16 8.78 -2.72 24.56
N LYS A 17 9.73 -3.57 24.15
CA LYS A 17 10.92 -3.90 24.95
C LYS A 17 11.97 -2.77 24.95
N THR A 18 11.78 -1.75 24.12
CA THR A 18 12.69 -0.63 23.94
C THR A 18 11.91 0.68 23.96
N LYS A 19 12.56 1.75 24.38
CA LYS A 19 12.02 3.11 24.28
C LYS A 19 11.75 3.49 22.83
N SER A 20 10.76 4.34 22.60
CA SER A 20 10.53 4.96 21.29
C SER A 20 11.59 6.01 21.00
N ASP A 21 11.82 6.29 19.72
CA ASP A 21 12.85 7.22 19.27
C ASP A 21 12.66 8.64 19.84
N ILE A 22 11.41 9.07 20.07
CA ILE A 22 11.12 10.39 20.65
C ILE A 22 11.56 10.47 22.12
N ILE A 23 11.35 9.40 22.89
CA ILE A 23 11.81 9.33 24.29
C ILE A 23 13.33 9.20 24.32
N ALA A 24 13.92 8.37 23.46
CA ALA A 24 15.37 8.24 23.37
C ALA A 24 16.06 9.56 23.00
N LYS A 25 15.44 10.40 22.15
CA LYS A 25 15.95 11.74 21.82
C LYS A 25 15.84 12.71 22.99
N ALA A 26 14.72 12.70 23.70
CA ALA A 26 14.53 13.52 24.89
C ALA A 26 15.53 13.15 26.01
N ASP A 27 15.77 11.86 26.20
CA ASP A 27 16.72 11.33 27.19
C ASP A 27 18.19 11.45 26.75
N GLY A 28 18.48 11.92 25.53
CA GLY A 28 19.85 12.01 24.99
C GLY A 28 20.53 10.66 24.72
N THR A 29 19.78 9.55 24.75
CA THR A 29 20.28 8.17 24.54
C THR A 29 20.05 7.66 23.11
N PHE A 30 19.59 8.54 22.21
CA PHE A 30 19.28 8.19 20.82
C PHE A 30 20.55 7.86 20.04
N VAL A 31 20.68 6.59 19.62
CA VAL A 31 21.67 6.17 18.62
C VAL A 31 21.00 6.19 17.26
N PRO A 32 21.42 7.05 16.30
CA PRO A 32 20.91 7.03 14.95
C PRO A 32 21.17 5.65 14.33
N ARG A 33 20.10 4.86 14.19
CA ARG A 33 20.18 3.61 13.46
C ARG A 33 20.25 3.96 11.97
N GLU A 34 21.24 3.44 11.26
CA GLU A 34 21.29 3.56 9.82
C GLU A 34 19.93 3.18 9.23
N LYS A 35 19.42 4.00 8.32
CA LYS A 35 18.17 3.73 7.60
C LYS A 35 18.33 2.35 6.96
N ARG A 36 17.69 1.32 7.54
CA ARG A 36 17.48 0.06 6.84
C ARG A 36 16.82 0.44 5.53
N LYS A 37 17.55 0.31 4.42
CA LYS A 37 16.96 0.39 3.08
C LYS A 37 15.72 -0.47 3.13
N ARG A 38 14.57 0.14 2.83
CA ARG A 38 13.28 -0.54 2.74
C ARG A 38 13.45 -1.65 1.72
N HIS A 39 13.73 -2.85 2.21
CA HIS A 39 13.87 -4.03 1.38
C HIS A 39 12.45 -4.42 1.00
N GLU A 40 12.02 -4.04 -0.20
CA GLU A 40 10.94 -4.72 -0.89
C GLU A 40 11.25 -6.22 -0.94
N GLU A 41 10.19 -7.02 -0.85
CA GLU A 41 10.17 -8.44 -0.48
C GLU A 41 11.28 -9.33 -1.08
N LYS A 42 11.78 -10.26 -0.24
CA LYS A 42 11.81 -11.69 -0.59
C LYS A 42 12.11 -12.51 0.67
N GLY A 43 11.17 -13.38 1.04
CA GLY A 43 11.43 -14.47 1.96
C GLY A 43 12.48 -15.43 1.41
N GLY A 44 13.15 -16.16 2.32
CA GLY A 44 13.92 -17.36 1.97
C GLY A 44 15.40 -17.34 2.36
N LYS A 45 15.65 -17.76 3.60
CA LYS A 45 16.83 -18.47 4.13
C LYS A 45 18.05 -18.67 3.21
N LYS A 46 19.21 -18.15 3.64
CA LYS A 46 20.48 -18.90 3.63
C LYS A 46 21.22 -18.70 4.96
N ARG A 47 21.29 -19.79 5.73
CA ARG A 47 22.29 -20.01 6.78
C ARG A 47 23.67 -20.14 6.12
N LYS A 48 24.70 -19.55 6.72
CA LYS A 48 25.97 -20.19 7.13
C LYS A 48 26.79 -19.13 7.88
N GLU A 49 26.93 -19.31 9.19
CA GLU A 49 28.15 -19.83 9.84
C GLU A 49 29.24 -18.75 9.94
N GLN A 50 29.32 -18.13 11.12
CA GLN A 50 30.61 -17.79 11.70
C GLN A 50 30.50 -18.05 13.21
N LEU A 51 31.26 -19.05 13.65
CA LEU A 51 31.46 -19.43 15.03
C LEU A 51 32.37 -18.42 15.72
N ASP A 52 32.14 -18.14 17.00
CA ASP A 52 33.19 -18.18 18.01
C ASP A 52 32.58 -18.51 19.39
N PRO A 53 33.22 -19.34 20.24
CA PRO A 53 32.60 -20.01 21.38
C PRO A 53 33.09 -19.44 22.72
N ASN A 54 32.18 -19.05 23.63
CA ASN A 54 32.46 -19.24 25.05
C ASN A 54 31.21 -19.17 25.95
N GLN A 55 31.08 -20.22 26.76
CA GLN A 55 30.31 -20.35 28.01
C GLN A 55 28.78 -20.49 27.89
N VAL A 56 28.22 -21.71 27.97
CA VAL A 56 27.84 -22.49 29.19
C VAL A 56 27.06 -21.63 30.20
N SER A 57 25.85 -21.94 30.68
CA SER A 57 25.35 -23.22 31.20
C SER A 57 23.86 -23.07 31.58
N ALA A 58 23.12 -24.17 31.45
CA ALA A 58 21.96 -24.62 32.24
C ALA A 58 20.67 -23.77 32.34
N GLY A 59 19.53 -24.42 32.06
CA GLY A 59 18.23 -23.91 32.53
C GLY A 59 16.98 -24.49 31.88
N LEU A 60 16.83 -25.82 31.89
CA LEU A 60 15.61 -26.63 31.84
C LEU A 60 14.25 -25.92 31.58
N ASN A 61 13.63 -26.23 30.44
CA ASN A 61 12.17 -26.18 30.26
C ASN A 61 11.56 -27.55 30.64
N PRO A 62 10.46 -27.57 31.39
CA PRO A 62 9.27 -28.29 30.95
C PRO A 62 8.00 -27.48 31.29
N ALA A 63 6.79 -27.68 30.78
CA ALA A 63 6.19 -28.46 29.72
C ALA A 63 4.69 -28.08 29.80
N TYR A 64 4.04 -27.76 28.68
CA TYR A 64 2.59 -27.92 28.43
C TYR A 64 2.35 -27.63 26.94
N VAL A 65 2.38 -28.61 26.03
CA VAL A 65 1.32 -29.56 25.65
C VAL A 65 0.06 -28.88 25.08
N GLY A 66 -0.27 -29.22 23.83
CA GLY A 66 -1.59 -29.04 23.19
C GLY A 66 -1.54 -28.27 21.85
N ALA A 67 -1.19 -28.87 20.71
CA ALA A 67 -1.95 -29.84 19.90
C ALA A 67 -3.09 -29.24 19.06
N TYR A 68 -2.77 -28.69 17.88
CA TYR A 68 -3.60 -28.82 16.67
C TYR A 68 -2.80 -28.46 15.39
N GLY A 69 -2.87 -29.36 14.41
CA GLY A 69 -2.87 -28.99 12.99
C GLY A 69 -1.54 -28.99 12.25
N ALA A 70 -1.14 -30.17 11.78
CA ALA A 70 -0.17 -30.33 10.70
C ALA A 70 -0.62 -29.59 9.43
N THR A 71 0.28 -28.82 8.81
CA THR A 71 0.10 -28.37 7.43
C THR A 71 0.95 -29.24 6.51
N PRO A 72 0.37 -29.96 5.53
CA PRO A 72 1.15 -30.59 4.47
C PRO A 72 1.65 -29.52 3.47
N PRO A 73 2.82 -29.72 2.82
CA PRO A 73 3.37 -28.77 1.86
C PRO A 73 2.65 -28.92 0.52
N LEU A 74 1.79 -27.96 0.18
CA LEU A 74 1.11 -27.95 -1.12
C LEU A 74 2.06 -27.44 -2.20
N SER A 75 2.65 -28.40 -2.92
CA SER A 75 3.28 -28.19 -4.22
C SER A 75 2.23 -28.39 -5.31
N GLN A 76 2.29 -27.55 -6.35
CA GLN A 76 1.68 -27.71 -7.69
C GLN A 76 0.24 -27.22 -7.91
N LEU A 77 0.10 -26.03 -8.53
CA LEU A 77 -0.84 -25.77 -9.62
C LEU A 77 -0.23 -24.79 -10.65
N PRO A 78 -0.51 -24.94 -11.96
CA PRO A 78 0.13 -24.20 -13.05
C PRO A 78 -0.53 -22.84 -13.35
N TYR A 79 0.25 -21.96 -13.98
CA TYR A 79 -0.03 -20.63 -14.51
C TYR A 79 -1.46 -20.34 -15.00
N LEU A 80 -2.08 -19.26 -14.48
CA LEU A 80 -2.91 -18.32 -15.27
C LEU A 80 -2.89 -16.90 -14.63
N GLY A 81 -2.05 -16.02 -15.16
CA GLY A 81 -2.53 -14.83 -15.89
C GLY A 81 -3.28 -13.68 -15.20
N ALA A 82 -3.50 -13.61 -13.88
CA ALA A 82 -4.17 -12.44 -13.30
C ALA A 82 -3.38 -11.86 -12.12
N ARG A 83 -2.67 -10.75 -12.36
CA ARG A 83 -2.31 -9.86 -11.26
C ARG A 83 -3.64 -9.37 -10.66
N PRO A 84 -3.93 -9.59 -9.37
CA PRO A 84 -5.02 -8.87 -8.75
C PRO A 84 -4.70 -7.38 -8.92
N ILE A 85 -5.62 -6.63 -9.52
CA ILE A 85 -5.62 -5.16 -9.50
C ILE A 85 -5.83 -4.82 -8.03
N VAL A 86 -4.75 -4.89 -7.25
CA VAL A 86 -4.74 -4.36 -5.89
C VAL A 86 -5.06 -2.88 -6.02
N PRO A 87 -6.06 -2.37 -5.30
CA PRO A 87 -6.30 -0.94 -5.22
C PRO A 87 -4.98 -0.31 -4.80
N GLU A 88 -4.35 0.37 -5.74
CA GLU A 88 -3.12 1.09 -5.51
C GLU A 88 -3.39 2.02 -4.32
N ALA A 89 -2.62 1.85 -3.24
CA ALA A 89 -2.81 2.63 -2.02
C ALA A 89 -2.98 4.10 -2.42
N PRO A 90 -4.07 4.78 -1.98
CA PRO A 90 -4.43 6.09 -2.51
C PRO A 90 -3.21 6.98 -2.36
N ALA A 91 -2.66 7.40 -3.50
CA ALA A 91 -1.56 8.33 -3.51
C ALA A 91 -1.96 9.57 -2.70
N PRO A 92 -1.01 10.25 -2.03
CA PRO A 92 -1.34 11.47 -1.30
C PRO A 92 -2.04 12.47 -2.25
N PRO A 93 -2.93 13.33 -1.72
CA PRO A 93 -3.65 14.31 -2.53
C PRO A 93 -2.73 15.06 -3.48
N ASN A 94 -3.17 15.19 -4.74
CA ASN A 94 -2.41 15.79 -5.82
C ASN A 94 -3.37 16.57 -6.72
N ASN A 95 -2.92 17.68 -7.30
CA ASN A 95 -3.70 18.45 -8.27
C ASN A 95 -3.81 17.74 -9.63
N ILE A 96 -3.00 16.70 -9.86
CA ILE A 96 -3.07 15.85 -11.04
C ILE A 96 -3.77 14.53 -10.71
N LEU A 97 -4.77 14.18 -11.51
CA LEU A 97 -5.51 12.93 -11.46
C LEU A 97 -5.01 11.98 -12.54
N PHE A 98 -4.85 10.71 -12.18
CA PHE A 98 -4.61 9.61 -13.09
C PHE A 98 -5.91 8.84 -13.32
N VAL A 99 -6.36 8.84 -14.57
CA VAL A 99 -7.60 8.20 -15.01
C VAL A 99 -7.24 6.94 -15.79
N GLN A 100 -7.85 5.82 -15.41
CA GLN A 100 -7.65 4.49 -15.97
C GLN A 100 -8.97 3.90 -16.44
N ASN A 101 -8.86 2.80 -17.20
CA ASN A 101 -10.00 2.06 -17.74
C ASN A 101 -10.89 2.93 -18.64
N LEU A 102 -10.27 3.78 -19.46
CA LEU A 102 -10.96 4.50 -20.52
C LEU A 102 -11.08 3.61 -21.77
N PRO A 103 -12.15 3.75 -22.58
CA PRO A 103 -12.24 3.05 -23.85
C PRO A 103 -11.15 3.54 -24.82
N HIS A 104 -10.78 2.72 -25.80
CA HIS A 104 -9.76 3.08 -26.80
C HIS A 104 -10.13 4.30 -27.64
N ASP A 105 -11.42 4.53 -27.84
CA ASP A 105 -11.97 5.67 -28.57
C ASP A 105 -12.09 6.94 -27.71
N ALA A 106 -11.65 6.90 -26.44
CA ALA A 106 -11.71 8.07 -25.56
C ALA A 106 -10.72 9.14 -26.03
N THR A 107 -11.27 10.22 -26.59
CA THR A 107 -10.49 11.38 -27.02
C THR A 107 -10.31 12.39 -25.89
N THR A 108 -9.24 13.19 -25.98
CA THR A 108 -8.97 14.31 -25.08
C THR A 108 -10.16 15.27 -24.99
N MET A 109 -10.82 15.56 -26.11
CA MET A 109 -11.95 16.50 -26.14
C MET A 109 -13.15 16.01 -25.33
N MET A 110 -13.46 14.71 -25.38
CA MET A 110 -14.53 14.12 -24.56
C MET A 110 -14.21 14.20 -23.06
N LEU A 111 -12.97 13.88 -22.69
CA LEU A 111 -12.52 13.99 -21.30
C LEU A 111 -12.52 15.45 -20.85
N GLN A 112 -12.07 16.38 -21.70
CA GLN A 112 -12.08 17.80 -21.40
C GLN A 112 -13.50 18.30 -21.15
N MET A 113 -14.49 17.91 -21.96
CA MET A 113 -15.90 18.25 -21.71
C MET A 113 -16.44 17.67 -20.39
N LEU A 114 -16.05 16.45 -20.04
CA LEU A 114 -16.47 15.79 -18.79
C LEU A 114 -15.86 16.45 -17.55
N PHE A 115 -14.55 16.71 -17.58
CA PHE A 115 -13.81 17.26 -16.43
C PHE A 115 -13.98 18.79 -16.30
N ASN A 116 -14.33 19.50 -17.38
CA ASN A 116 -14.60 20.95 -17.35
C ASN A 116 -15.89 21.32 -16.60
N GLN A 117 -16.74 20.34 -16.25
CA GLN A 117 -17.87 20.57 -15.36
C GLN A 117 -17.45 20.94 -13.93
N TYR A 118 -16.20 20.63 -13.57
CA TYR A 118 -15.62 20.94 -12.28
C TYR A 118 -14.66 22.12 -12.42
N PRO A 119 -14.69 23.09 -11.49
CA PRO A 119 -13.89 24.31 -11.59
C PRO A 119 -12.39 24.02 -11.49
N GLY A 120 -11.59 24.81 -12.19
CA GLY A 120 -10.13 24.81 -12.10
C GLY A 120 -9.43 23.75 -12.94
N LEU A 121 -10.07 23.22 -13.99
CA LEU A 121 -9.41 22.39 -14.99
C LEU A 121 -8.29 23.19 -15.68
N LYS A 122 -7.06 22.67 -15.68
CA LYS A 122 -5.92 23.27 -16.37
C LYS A 122 -5.59 22.57 -17.67
N ASP A 123 -5.37 21.27 -17.62
CA ASP A 123 -4.95 20.49 -18.79
C ASP A 123 -5.47 19.05 -18.74
N VAL A 124 -5.67 18.45 -19.91
CA VAL A 124 -6.05 17.05 -20.07
C VAL A 124 -5.11 16.41 -21.09
N ARG A 125 -4.35 15.41 -20.64
CA ARG A 125 -3.38 14.70 -21.48
C ARG A 125 -3.70 13.22 -21.53
N THR A 126 -4.04 12.74 -22.71
CA THR A 126 -4.09 11.30 -23.00
C THR A 126 -2.70 10.77 -23.34
N VAL A 127 -2.48 9.47 -23.12
CA VAL A 127 -1.18 8.83 -23.42
C VAL A 127 -1.32 7.94 -24.64
N GLU A 128 -0.74 8.35 -25.77
CA GLU A 128 -0.82 7.57 -27.02
C GLU A 128 -0.09 6.21 -26.94
N THR A 129 0.96 6.13 -26.11
CA THR A 129 1.71 4.87 -25.92
C THR A 129 0.92 3.81 -25.15
N LYS A 130 -0.15 4.21 -24.44
CA LYS A 130 -1.03 3.35 -23.67
C LYS A 130 -2.47 3.85 -23.77
N PRO A 131 -3.26 3.39 -24.74
CA PRO A 131 -4.66 3.76 -24.81
C PRO A 131 -5.40 3.29 -23.56
N GLY A 132 -6.39 4.07 -23.13
CA GLY A 132 -7.17 3.78 -21.92
C GLY A 132 -6.66 4.45 -20.63
N ILE A 133 -5.62 5.29 -20.72
CA ILE A 133 -5.15 6.13 -19.61
C ILE A 133 -5.07 7.61 -19.99
N ALA A 134 -5.35 8.46 -19.01
CA ALA A 134 -5.23 9.91 -19.14
C ALA A 134 -4.79 10.56 -17.83
N PHE A 135 -4.21 11.75 -17.95
CA PHE A 135 -3.87 12.63 -16.86
C PHE A 135 -4.70 13.90 -16.95
N VAL A 136 -5.30 14.29 -15.84
CA VAL A 136 -6.10 15.51 -15.75
C VAL A 136 -5.48 16.39 -14.69
N GLU A 137 -5.04 17.59 -15.07
CA GLU A 137 -4.48 18.56 -14.15
C GLU A 137 -5.53 19.60 -13.77
N TYR A 138 -5.68 19.81 -12.47
CA TYR A 138 -6.42 20.92 -11.89
C TYR A 138 -5.47 21.96 -11.30
N GLU A 139 -6.00 23.15 -11.04
CA GLU A 139 -5.26 24.24 -10.39
C GLU A 139 -4.89 23.89 -8.96
N ASN A 140 -5.79 23.25 -8.21
CA ASN A 140 -5.59 22.92 -6.80
C ASN A 140 -6.00 21.47 -6.48
N GLU A 141 -5.40 20.89 -5.42
CA GLU A 141 -5.72 19.53 -4.94
C GLU A 141 -7.16 19.39 -4.44
N MET A 142 -7.75 20.46 -3.91
CA MET A 142 -9.14 20.44 -3.45
C MET A 142 -10.10 20.26 -4.63
N GLN A 143 -9.83 20.92 -5.75
CA GLN A 143 -10.64 20.83 -6.96
C GLN A 143 -10.49 19.45 -7.63
N SER A 144 -9.27 18.92 -7.69
CA SER A 144 -9.03 17.56 -8.19
C SER A 144 -9.72 16.51 -7.31
N THR A 145 -9.75 16.71 -5.99
CA THR A 145 -10.48 15.83 -5.05
C THR A 145 -11.98 15.80 -5.36
N VAL A 146 -12.59 16.96 -5.58
CA VAL A 146 -14.02 17.07 -5.90
C VAL A 146 -14.34 16.38 -7.22
N ALA A 147 -13.55 16.64 -8.27
CA ALA A 147 -13.72 15.98 -9.57
C ALA A 147 -13.53 14.46 -9.45
N MET A 148 -12.49 14.00 -8.73
CA MET A 148 -12.23 12.58 -8.48
C MET A 148 -13.43 11.91 -7.82
N GLN A 149 -13.95 12.46 -6.72
CA GLN A 149 -15.08 11.86 -5.99
C GLN A 149 -16.36 11.82 -6.82
N ALA A 150 -16.63 12.88 -7.59
CA ALA A 150 -17.85 12.98 -8.38
C ALA A 150 -17.84 12.08 -9.62
N LEU A 151 -16.67 11.86 -10.21
CA LEU A 151 -16.49 11.08 -11.43
C LEU A 151 -15.96 9.65 -11.19
N GLN A 152 -15.71 9.26 -9.94
CA GLN A 152 -15.20 7.92 -9.63
C GLN A 152 -16.18 6.84 -10.06
N GLY A 153 -15.71 5.89 -10.87
CA GLY A 153 -16.55 4.78 -11.36
C GLY A 153 -17.57 5.19 -12.42
N PHE A 154 -17.50 6.43 -12.93
CA PHE A 154 -18.35 6.89 -14.02
C PHE A 154 -18.16 5.99 -15.26
N LYS A 155 -19.28 5.63 -15.90
CA LYS A 155 -19.27 4.75 -17.06
C LYS A 155 -19.15 5.59 -18.33
N ILE A 156 -18.02 5.48 -19.00
CA ILE A 156 -17.85 5.99 -20.36
C ILE A 156 -18.12 4.81 -21.29
N GLN A 157 -19.25 4.87 -22.00
CA GLN A 157 -19.76 3.78 -22.83
C GLN A 157 -19.98 2.50 -22.01
N GLN A 158 -19.07 1.53 -22.11
CA GLN A 158 -19.11 0.25 -21.40
C GLN A 158 -18.04 0.13 -20.30
N ASN A 159 -17.13 1.10 -20.19
CA ASN A 159 -16.00 1.05 -19.26
C ASN A 159 -16.23 1.98 -18.05
N GLN A 160 -16.08 1.43 -16.84
CA GLN A 160 -16.08 2.22 -15.60
C GLN A 160 -14.70 2.84 -15.40
N MET A 161 -14.59 4.14 -15.55
CA MET A 161 -13.31 4.80 -15.35
C MET A 161 -12.91 4.81 -13.88
N LEU A 162 -11.62 4.62 -13.63
CA LEU A 162 -11.03 4.59 -12.30
C LEU A 162 -10.09 5.78 -12.16
N ILE A 163 -10.37 6.64 -11.19
CA ILE A 163 -9.58 7.83 -10.92
C ILE A 163 -8.78 7.61 -9.63
N THR A 164 -7.52 8.01 -9.68
CA THR A 164 -6.59 8.02 -8.55
C THR A 164 -5.74 9.28 -8.60
N TYR A 165 -5.12 9.69 -7.51
CA TYR A 165 -4.12 10.76 -7.59
C TYR A 165 -2.91 10.30 -8.39
N ALA A 166 -2.38 11.16 -9.25
CA ALA A 166 -1.15 10.88 -9.96
C ALA A 166 0.02 10.81 -8.97
N LYS A 167 0.94 9.87 -9.21
CA LYS A 167 2.20 9.80 -8.47
C LYS A 167 3.09 10.97 -8.89
N LYS A 168 3.72 11.61 -7.90
CA LYS A 168 4.84 12.55 -8.14
C LYS A 168 6.11 11.82 -8.54
#